data_AF-A0A966Q890-F1
#
_entry.id   AF-A0A966Q890-F1
#
_cell.length_a   1.000
_cell.length_b   1.000
_cell.length_c   1.000
_cell.angle_alpha   90.00
_cell.angle_beta   90.00
_cell.angle_gamma   90.00
#
_symmetry.space_group_name_H-M   'P 1'
#
loop_
_entity.id
_entity.type
_entity.pdbx_description
1 polymer ?
#
loop_
_entity_poly.entity_id
_entity_poly.type
_entity_poly.pdbx_seq_one_letter_code
_entity_poly.pdbx_strand_id
1 'polypeptide(L)'
;MIRAPVVLFGFRRADLLRSSLEELNGIGSLRVHVVLDGAPAHCPEIQKEVFRCRQVLQRAWSALDIVPHVAEENLGCRGRVLTGLDEVFKTEQEAIILEDDIRAGPEFFHFCNQGLELLRKDGRVGSICGTALQGV
;
A
#
# COMPACT_ATOMS: atom_id res chain seq x y z
N MET A 1 -8.77 -10.51 14.10
CA MET A 1 -8.43 -9.08 14.26
C MET A 1 -7.51 -8.70 13.12
N ILE A 2 -7.78 -7.59 12.43
CA ILE A 2 -6.88 -7.09 11.38
C ILE A 2 -5.72 -6.40 12.11
N ARG A 3 -4.50 -6.88 11.90
CA ARG A 3 -3.31 -6.42 12.62
C ARG A 3 -2.09 -6.22 11.73
N ALA A 4 -1.99 -6.96 10.62
CA ALA A 4 -0.87 -6.81 9.69
C ALA A 4 -0.88 -5.39 9.08
N PRO A 5 0.29 -4.74 8.97
CA PRO A 5 0.40 -3.44 8.31
C PRO A 5 0.05 -3.57 6.84
N VAL A 6 -0.48 -2.49 6.26
CA VAL A 6 -0.84 -2.42 4.85
C VAL A 6 0.20 -1.60 4.11
N VAL A 7 0.72 -2.11 3.00
CA VAL A 7 1.52 -1.34 2.04
C VAL A 7 0.60 -0.95 0.90
N LEU A 8 0.44 0.35 0.67
CA LEU A 8 -0.35 0.90 -0.43
C LEU A 8 0.59 1.57 -1.43
N PHE A 9 0.72 0.97 -2.60
CA PHE A 9 1.50 1.54 -3.71
C PHE A 9 0.66 2.54 -4.50
N GLY A 10 1.29 3.64 -4.90
CA GLY A 10 0.66 4.62 -5.79
C GLY A 10 1.70 5.45 -6.54
N PHE A 11 1.22 6.28 -7.46
CA PHE A 11 2.08 7.18 -8.22
C PHE A 11 1.45 8.56 -8.40
N ARG A 12 0.54 8.70 -9.37
CA ARG A 12 0.03 9.99 -9.85
C ARG A 12 -1.50 10.08 -9.88
N ARG A 13 -2.20 9.16 -9.22
CA ARG A 13 -3.67 9.05 -9.22
C ARG A 13 -4.23 9.44 -7.85
N ALA A 14 -4.19 10.74 -7.53
CA ALA A 14 -4.56 11.25 -6.21
C ALA A 14 -5.98 10.87 -5.77
N ASP A 15 -6.95 10.83 -6.71
CA ASP A 15 -8.32 10.43 -6.41
C ASP A 15 -8.44 8.96 -6.03
N LEU A 16 -7.69 8.07 -6.70
CA LEU A 16 -7.66 6.64 -6.37
C LEU A 16 -6.97 6.42 -5.03
N LEU A 17 -5.79 7.03 -4.84
CA LEU A 17 -5.07 6.98 -3.58
C LEU A 17 -5.94 7.44 -2.40
N ARG A 18 -6.67 8.54 -2.58
CA ARG A 18 -7.62 9.03 -1.59
C ARG A 18 -8.73 8.01 -1.31
N SER A 19 -9.37 7.47 -2.34
CA SER A 19 -10.43 6.47 -2.17
C SER A 19 -9.93 5.26 -1.38
N SER A 20 -8.77 4.72 -1.75
CA SER A 20 -8.20 3.55 -1.07
C SER A 20 -7.90 3.85 0.40
N LEU A 21 -7.38 5.04 0.73
CA LEU A 21 -7.19 5.46 2.13
C LEU A 21 -8.51 5.68 2.87
N GLU A 22 -9.56 6.20 2.22
CA GLU A 22 -10.89 6.34 2.82
C GLU A 22 -11.51 4.99 3.18
N GLU A 23 -11.32 3.97 2.34
CA GLU A 23 -11.76 2.60 2.61
C GLU A 23 -10.97 1.94 3.74
N LEU A 24 -9.65 2.05 3.71
CA LEU A 24 -8.79 1.57 4.80
C LEU A 24 -9.18 2.23 6.12
N ASN A 25 -9.45 3.53 6.11
CA ASN A 25 -9.88 4.27 7.29
C ASN A 25 -11.25 3.79 7.81
N GLY A 26 -12.11 3.28 6.94
CA GLY A 26 -13.41 2.68 7.30
C GLY A 26 -13.32 1.25 7.87
N ILE A 27 -12.22 0.54 7.63
CA ILE A 27 -12.03 -0.84 8.10
C ILE A 27 -11.66 -0.87 9.59
N GLY A 28 -10.85 0.06 10.06
CA GLY A 28 -10.45 0.15 11.46
C GLY A 28 -9.06 0.75 11.64
N SER A 29 -8.50 0.57 12.85
CA SER A 29 -7.17 1.08 13.16
C SER A 29 -6.11 0.28 12.43
N LEU A 30 -5.38 0.92 11.50
CA LEU A 30 -4.38 0.29 10.65
C LEU A 30 -3.12 1.15 10.56
N ARG A 31 -1.97 0.48 10.55
CA ARG A 31 -0.71 1.09 10.12
C ARG A 31 -0.59 0.92 8.61
N VAL A 32 -0.44 2.02 7.88
CA VAL A 32 -0.45 2.03 6.41
C VAL A 32 0.84 2.69 5.90
N HIS A 33 1.69 1.88 5.29
CA HIS A 33 2.89 2.33 4.59
C HIS A 33 2.48 2.75 3.18
N VAL A 34 2.47 4.06 2.91
CA VAL A 34 2.10 4.57 1.59
C VAL A 34 3.35 4.82 0.77
N VAL A 35 3.54 4.00 -0.27
CA VAL A 35 4.71 4.04 -1.14
C VAL A 35 4.37 4.77 -2.42
N LEU A 36 4.93 5.97 -2.60
CA LEU A 36 4.74 6.79 -3.80
C LEU A 36 6.04 6.90 -4.60
N ASP A 37 5.93 6.77 -5.93
CA ASP A 37 7.02 7.08 -6.85
C ASP A 37 7.14 8.59 -7.10
N GLY A 38 8.33 9.05 -7.48
CA GLY A 38 8.60 10.45 -7.81
C GLY A 38 8.24 10.77 -9.26
N ALA A 39 8.16 12.06 -9.57
CA ALA A 39 7.91 12.52 -10.94
C ALA A 39 9.23 12.63 -11.73
N PRO A 40 9.21 12.43 -13.07
CA PRO A 40 10.35 12.79 -13.91
C PRO A 40 10.68 14.29 -13.81
N ALA A 41 11.97 14.64 -13.82
CA ALA A 41 12.44 16.02 -13.59
C ALA A 41 11.92 17.05 -14.62
N HIS A 42 11.59 16.62 -15.84
CA HIS A 42 11.20 17.51 -16.94
C HIS A 42 9.76 17.28 -17.40
N CYS A 43 8.86 16.91 -16.49
CA CYS A 43 7.43 16.73 -16.80
C CYS A 43 6.54 17.46 -15.78
N PRO A 44 6.24 18.76 -15.99
CA PRO A 44 5.48 19.59 -15.05
C PRO A 44 4.07 19.05 -14.75
N GLU A 45 3.42 18.42 -15.73
CA GLU A 45 2.10 17.81 -15.56
C GLU A 45 2.17 16.67 -14.54
N ILE A 46 3.12 15.73 -14.70
CA ILE A 46 3.31 14.62 -13.76
C ILE A 46 3.74 15.12 -12.39
N GLN A 47 4.59 16.16 -12.32
CA GLN A 47 4.97 16.79 -11.05
C GLN A 47 3.76 17.31 -10.29
N LYS A 48 2.79 17.94 -10.97
CA LYS A 48 1.54 18.39 -10.35
C LYS A 48 0.70 17.21 -9.85
N GLU A 49 0.62 16.13 -10.61
CA GLU A 49 -0.15 14.94 -10.24
C GLU A 49 0.45 14.19 -9.03
N VAL A 50 1.77 14.02 -9.00
CA VAL A 50 2.50 13.44 -7.85
C VAL A 50 2.39 14.35 -6.63
N PHE A 51 2.48 15.67 -6.82
CA PHE A 51 2.28 16.63 -5.74
C PHE A 51 0.90 16.48 -5.10
N ARG A 52 -0.16 16.33 -5.90
CA ARG A 52 -1.52 16.06 -5.38
C ARG A 52 -1.58 14.78 -4.56
N CYS A 53 -0.89 13.72 -4.97
CA CYS A 53 -0.81 12.47 -4.19
C CYS A 53 -0.14 12.70 -2.83
N ARG A 54 0.94 13.48 -2.78
CA ARG A 54 1.60 13.86 -1.51
C ARG A 54 0.67 14.66 -0.60
N GLN A 55 -0.17 15.53 -1.16
CA GLN A 55 -1.17 16.28 -0.38
C GLN A 55 -2.25 15.38 0.25
N VAL A 56 -2.60 14.25 -0.38
CA VAL A 56 -3.53 13.27 0.21
C VAL A 56 -2.99 12.74 1.55
N LEU A 57 -1.68 12.55 1.68
CA LEU A 57 -1.04 12.06 2.90
C LEU A 57 -1.04 13.09 4.04
N GLN A 58 -1.16 14.38 3.72
CA GLN A 58 -1.20 15.45 4.72
C GLN A 58 -2.57 15.62 5.37
N ARG A 59 -3.60 14.94 4.86
CA ARG A 59 -4.94 14.93 5.47
C ARG A 59 -4.90 14.20 6.81
N ALA A 60 -5.79 14.59 7.72
CA ALA A 60 -5.99 13.85 8.95
C ALA A 60 -6.79 12.56 8.68
N TRP A 61 -6.17 11.41 8.94
CA TRP A 61 -6.78 10.09 8.85
C TRP A 61 -7.01 9.56 10.27
N SER A 62 -8.25 9.58 10.74
CA SER A 62 -8.56 9.35 12.16
C SER A 62 -8.24 7.93 12.65
N ALA A 63 -8.29 6.95 11.75
CA ALA A 63 -8.01 5.54 12.08
C ALA A 63 -6.68 5.04 11.52
N LEU A 64 -5.97 5.82 10.71
CA LEU A 64 -4.77 5.36 10.03
C LEU A 64 -3.51 5.98 10.62
N ASP A 65 -2.54 5.13 10.95
CA ASP A 65 -1.15 5.51 11.18
C ASP A 65 -0.41 5.47 9.83
N ILE A 66 -0.36 6.62 9.14
CA ILE A 66 0.27 6.74 7.82
C ILE A 66 1.79 6.84 7.97
N VAL A 67 2.51 5.91 7.33
CA VAL A 67 3.97 5.93 7.20
C VAL A 67 4.33 6.22 5.74
N PRO A 68 4.72 7.45 5.40
CA PRO A 68 4.99 7.82 4.01
C PRO A 68 6.37 7.35 3.55
N HIS A 69 6.43 6.73 2.37
CA HIS A 69 7.66 6.34 1.66
C HIS A 69 7.63 6.97 0.26
N VAL A 70 8.05 8.23 0.14
CA VAL A 70 7.90 9.02 -1.08
C VAL A 70 9.25 9.21 -1.76
N ALA A 71 9.39 8.71 -2.99
CA ALA A 71 10.60 8.93 -3.78
C ALA A 71 10.68 10.37 -4.31
N GLU A 72 11.89 10.92 -4.36
CA GLU A 72 12.16 12.24 -4.93
C GLU A 72 12.09 12.23 -6.45
N GLU A 73 12.68 11.20 -7.08
CA GLU A 73 12.73 10.99 -8.52
C GLU A 73 11.87 9.80 -8.97
N ASN A 74 11.60 9.71 -10.28
CA ASN A 74 10.88 8.58 -10.85
C ASN A 74 11.79 7.35 -10.96
N LEU A 75 11.53 6.34 -10.12
CA LEU A 75 12.25 5.06 -10.13
C LEU A 75 11.56 4.02 -11.02
N GLY A 76 10.34 4.31 -11.47
CA GLY A 76 9.50 3.43 -12.25
C GLY A 76 8.90 2.30 -11.41
N CYS A 77 7.93 1.58 -11.98
CA CYS A 77 7.16 0.56 -11.24
C CYS A 77 8.06 -0.48 -10.55
N ARG A 78 8.95 -1.13 -11.29
CA ARG A 78 9.87 -2.13 -10.72
C ARG A 78 10.80 -1.54 -9.66
N GLY A 79 11.40 -0.38 -9.95
CA GLY A 79 12.35 0.26 -9.04
C GLY A 79 11.69 0.71 -7.75
N ARG A 80 10.50 1.32 -7.83
CA ARG A 80 9.78 1.79 -6.66
C ARG A 80 9.19 0.66 -5.83
N VAL A 81 8.68 -0.40 -6.44
CA VAL A 81 8.20 -1.58 -5.70
C VAL A 81 9.33 -2.20 -4.88
N LEU A 82 10.50 -2.44 -5.49
CA LEU A 82 11.64 -3.03 -4.78
C LEU A 82 12.11 -2.14 -3.63
N THR A 83 12.42 -0.88 -3.92
CA THR A 83 12.94 0.05 -2.90
C THR A 83 11.93 0.32 -1.78
N GLY A 84 10.64 0.41 -2.12
CA GLY A 84 9.59 0.60 -1.12
C GLY A 84 9.40 -0.61 -0.20
N LEU A 85 9.43 -1.83 -0.74
CA LEU A 85 9.39 -3.04 0.10
C LEU A 85 10.64 -3.18 0.97
N ASP A 86 11.83 -2.85 0.44
CA ASP A 86 13.06 -2.82 1.25
C ASP A 86 12.97 -1.81 2.41
N GLU A 87 12.31 -0.67 2.22
CA GLU A 87 12.06 0.31 3.27
C GLU A 87 11.06 -0.21 4.32
N VAL A 88 9.97 -0.82 3.88
CA VAL A 88 8.94 -1.39 4.77
C VAL A 88 9.48 -2.53 5.61
N PHE A 89 10.15 -3.50 5.01
CA PHE A 89 10.61 -4.72 5.71
C PHE A 89 11.84 -4.49 6.61
N LYS A 90 12.38 -3.27 6.68
CA LYS A 90 13.30 -2.88 7.75
C LYS A 90 12.61 -2.80 9.11
N THR A 91 11.30 -2.53 9.14
CA THR A 91 10.54 -2.37 10.39
C THR A 91 9.44 -3.40 10.55
N GLU A 92 8.87 -3.89 9.45
CA GLU A 92 7.76 -4.84 9.47
C GLU A 92 8.23 -6.28 9.16
N GLN A 93 7.67 -7.27 9.84
CA GLN A 93 7.98 -8.70 9.59
C GLN A 93 7.06 -9.33 8.54
N GLU A 94 5.85 -8.79 8.41
CA GLU A 94 4.80 -9.24 7.49
C GLU A 94 3.99 -8.01 7.05
N ALA A 95 3.42 -8.04 5.85
CA ALA A 95 2.58 -6.93 5.36
C ALA A 95 1.56 -7.42 4.33
N ILE A 96 0.43 -6.69 4.24
CA ILE A 96 -0.58 -6.85 3.18
C ILE A 96 -0.28 -5.80 2.10
N ILE A 97 -0.05 -6.23 0.86
CA ILE A 97 0.37 -5.35 -0.23
C ILE A 97 -0.81 -5.10 -1.18
N LEU A 98 -1.10 -3.82 -1.45
CA LEU A 98 -2.16 -3.35 -2.34
C LEU A 98 -1.63 -2.27 -3.30
N GLU A 99 -2.23 -2.18 -4.48
CA GLU A 99 -2.09 -1.05 -5.42
C GLU A 99 -3.23 -0.04 -5.23
N ASP A 100 -3.03 1.21 -5.64
CA ASP A 100 -4.00 2.30 -5.48
C ASP A 100 -5.30 2.07 -6.28
N ASP A 101 -5.32 1.20 -7.27
CA ASP A 101 -6.51 0.80 -8.03
C ASP A 101 -7.14 -0.54 -7.60
N ILE A 102 -6.68 -1.14 -6.49
CA ILE A 102 -7.27 -2.34 -5.91
C ILE A 102 -8.23 -1.96 -4.79
N ARG A 103 -9.47 -2.45 -4.90
CA ARG A 103 -10.53 -2.28 -3.90
C ARG A 103 -10.63 -3.53 -3.05
N ALA A 104 -10.23 -3.44 -1.79
CA ALA A 104 -10.22 -4.55 -0.85
C ALA A 104 -11.25 -4.33 0.27
N GLY A 105 -12.18 -5.27 0.43
CA GLY A 105 -13.16 -5.25 1.51
C GLY A 105 -12.62 -5.87 2.82
N PRO A 106 -13.33 -5.72 3.96
CA PRO A 106 -12.90 -6.25 5.26
C PRO A 106 -12.56 -7.75 5.26
N GLU A 107 -13.29 -8.56 4.48
CA GLU A 107 -13.06 -10.01 4.37
C GLU A 107 -11.69 -10.36 3.78
N PHE A 108 -11.16 -9.55 2.85
CA PHE A 108 -9.81 -9.73 2.32
C PHE A 108 -8.76 -9.58 3.41
N PHE A 109 -8.90 -8.55 4.25
CA PHE A 109 -7.97 -8.33 5.36
C PHE A 109 -8.08 -9.45 6.41
N HIS A 110 -9.29 -9.96 6.66
CA HIS A 110 -9.48 -11.12 7.53
C HIS A 110 -8.75 -12.35 7.00
N PHE A 111 -8.97 -12.67 5.72
CA PHE A 111 -8.31 -13.76 5.00
C PHE A 111 -6.79 -13.66 5.09
N CYS A 112 -6.21 -12.49 4.77
CA CYS A 112 -4.77 -12.28 4.84
C CYS A 112 -4.24 -12.49 6.27
N ASN A 113 -4.91 -11.94 7.29
CA ASN A 113 -4.45 -12.09 8.68
C ASN A 113 -4.53 -13.54 9.19
N GLN A 114 -5.56 -14.30 8.79
CA GLN A 114 -5.66 -15.73 9.09
C GLN A 114 -4.54 -16.51 8.41
N GLY A 115 -4.30 -16.24 7.12
CA GLY A 115 -3.24 -16.91 6.38
C GLY A 115 -1.85 -16.59 6.93
N LEU A 116 -1.57 -15.32 7.28
CA LEU A 116 -0.30 -14.93 7.91
C LEU A 116 -0.06 -15.68 9.24
N GLU A 117 -1.11 -15.89 10.05
CA GLU A 117 -1.00 -16.71 11.27
C GLU A 117 -0.65 -18.17 10.96
N LEU A 118 -1.30 -18.77 9.96
CA LEU A 118 -1.05 -20.17 9.57
C LEU A 118 0.38 -20.36 9.05
N LEU A 119 0.87 -19.39 8.26
CA LEU A 119 2.15 -19.51 7.56
C LEU A 119 3.35 -19.04 8.39
N ARG A 120 3.14 -18.37 9.53
CA ARG A 120 4.23 -17.85 10.37
C ARG A 120 5.27 -18.92 10.76
N LYS A 121 4.87 -20.19 10.80
CA LYS A 121 5.74 -21.33 11.16
C LYS A 121 6.09 -22.23 9.98
N ASP A 122 5.61 -21.93 8.77
CA ASP A 122 5.86 -22.73 7.58
C ASP A 122 6.76 -21.98 6.58
N GLY A 123 8.07 -22.18 6.71
CA GLY A 123 9.07 -21.53 5.86
C GLY A 123 9.06 -21.97 4.39
N ARG A 124 8.14 -22.86 3.98
CA ARG A 124 7.99 -23.28 2.57
C ARG A 124 7.12 -22.34 1.76
N VAL A 125 6.35 -21.46 2.40
CA VAL A 125 5.40 -20.56 1.74
C VAL A 125 5.84 -19.11 1.92
N GLY A 126 6.03 -18.39 0.81
CA GLY A 126 6.50 -17.00 0.82
C GLY A 126 5.38 -15.94 0.78
N SER A 127 4.17 -16.28 0.32
CA SER A 127 3.09 -15.31 0.17
C SER A 127 1.71 -15.98 0.07
N ILE A 128 0.66 -15.19 0.33
CA ILE A 128 -0.75 -15.53 0.08
C ILE A 128 -1.32 -14.47 -0.85
N CYS A 129 -2.06 -14.90 -1.86
CA CYS A 129 -2.66 -14.00 -2.86
C CYS A 129 -4.19 -14.00 -2.72
N GLY A 130 -4.81 -12.82 -2.74
CA GLY A 130 -6.27 -12.66 -2.73
C GLY A 130 -6.95 -12.79 -4.11
N THR A 131 -6.27 -13.40 -5.08
CA THR A 131 -6.77 -13.54 -6.45
C THR A 131 -7.26 -14.97 -6.70
N ALA A 132 -8.49 -15.12 -7.19
CA ALA A 132 -8.98 -16.37 -7.74
C ALA A 132 -8.78 -16.37 -9.27
N LEU A 133 -7.81 -17.16 -9.75
CA LEU A 133 -7.48 -17.24 -11.19
C LEU A 133 -8.51 -18.03 -12.01
N GLN A 134 -9.37 -18.78 -11.34
CA GLN A 134 -10.52 -19.49 -11.90
C GLN A 134 -11.77 -18.89 -11.25
N GLY A 135 -12.19 -17.73 -11.72
CA GLY A 135 -13.47 -17.16 -11.31
C GLY A 135 -14.60 -18.06 -11.82
N VAL A 136 -15.48 -18.48 -10.92
CA VAL A 136 -16.87 -18.80 -11.27
C VAL A 136 -17.61 -17.48 -11.42
#